data_AF-A0A538P5R9-F1
#
_entry.id   AF-A0A538P5R9-F1
#
_cell.length_a   1.000
_cell.length_b   1.000
_cell.length_c   1.000
_cell.angle_alpha   90.00
_cell.angle_beta   90.00
_cell.angle_gamma   90.00
#
_symmetry.space_group_name_H-M   'P 1'
#
loop_
_entity.id
_entity.type
_entity.pdbx_description
1 polymer ?
#
loop_
_entity_poly.entity_id
_entity_poly.type
_entity_poly.pdbx_seq_one_letter_code
_entity_poly.pdbx_strand_id
1 'polypeptide(L)'
;MSSKQDISNSFTKEEGAIHLGGIDALVRLTLDQIRTDARRGLKTGMFVSGYRGSPVGMLDAALLRQQKLLLQNNINFVDGINEDLAATAVWGTQMLHTVGNKKFDGVTGMWYGKAPGVDRSGDALKHANYTGIDKNGGVIAVVGDDPSCKSSSLCSQSEPMLFHVGIPSLFPGNVQEILDLGLHGYLMSRLSGLWVGLKIVTNVADGTGTANVSPERLNFVTPDLTFDGKAFTPNMNLGMNVRAEALEMERSLYTRRLEVAKRYARENKLNNVVFANPDAWLGIITAGKTYNDLRQSFLELGLDDAALRRYGVRILKMGMLFPMEPSIVRDFAQGLEEIFVIEEKRPFLEMFAKNVLYGRANAPRIVGKFDEEEKELLPAYGEFESDVIGRALTKRLSQKARIESAEAWLARLDEIHARGKLATAMRTAWYCSGCPHNSSTKAVEGSFVSAGIGCHTMAMWMG
;
A
#
# COMPACT_ATOMS: atom_id res chain seq x y z
N MET A 1 33.27 -11.33 -33.43
CA MET A 1 32.98 -10.53 -32.22
C MET A 1 31.58 -9.99 -32.38
N SER A 2 30.57 -10.69 -31.85
CA SER A 2 29.18 -10.20 -31.88
C SER A 2 29.08 -9.04 -30.90
N SER A 3 28.67 -7.87 -31.40
CA SER A 3 28.39 -6.70 -30.57
C SER A 3 27.46 -7.11 -29.44
N LYS A 4 27.83 -6.84 -28.18
CA LYS A 4 26.91 -6.90 -27.04
C LYS A 4 25.71 -6.02 -27.39
N GLN A 5 24.61 -6.63 -27.86
CA GLN A 5 23.34 -5.94 -27.98
C GLN A 5 22.98 -5.45 -26.59
N ASP A 6 22.86 -4.14 -26.46
CA ASP A 6 22.32 -3.51 -25.27
C ASP A 6 20.82 -3.81 -25.24
N ILE A 7 20.44 -4.93 -24.61
CA ILE A 7 19.05 -5.34 -24.50
C ILE A 7 18.44 -4.56 -23.33
N SER A 8 18.08 -3.30 -23.57
CA SER A 8 17.28 -2.53 -22.62
C SER A 8 15.91 -3.21 -22.45
N ASN A 9 15.54 -3.56 -21.22
CA ASN A 9 14.25 -4.15 -20.89
C ASN A 9 13.56 -3.34 -19.77
N SER A 10 12.37 -3.76 -19.33
CA SER A 10 11.61 -3.06 -18.28
C SER A 10 12.35 -2.94 -16.94
N PHE A 11 13.44 -3.69 -16.70
CA PHE A 11 14.27 -3.60 -15.49
C PHE A 11 15.53 -2.74 -15.66
N THR A 12 16.10 -2.67 -16.87
CA THR A 12 17.34 -1.93 -17.16
C THR A 12 17.12 -0.53 -17.71
N LYS A 13 15.98 -0.26 -18.35
CA LYS A 13 15.66 1.05 -18.93
C LYS A 13 15.49 2.11 -17.84
N GLU A 14 16.28 3.18 -17.89
CA GLU A 14 16.24 4.27 -16.90
C GLU A 14 15.34 5.44 -17.28
N GLU A 15 15.05 5.62 -18.57
CA GLU A 15 14.23 6.73 -19.09
C GLU A 15 13.17 6.27 -20.09
N GLY A 16 11.98 6.89 -20.04
CA GLY A 16 10.86 6.66 -20.95
C GLY A 16 9.81 5.69 -20.40
N ALA A 17 8.95 5.17 -21.27
CA ALA A 17 7.89 4.25 -20.89
C ALA A 17 8.38 2.79 -20.82
N ILE A 18 7.95 2.07 -19.78
CA ILE A 18 8.09 0.62 -19.59
C ILE A 18 6.72 0.00 -19.32
N HIS A 19 6.55 -1.27 -19.66
CA HIS A 19 5.36 -2.05 -19.34
C HIS A 19 5.73 -3.22 -18.44
N LEU A 20 4.99 -3.40 -17.35
CA LEU A 20 5.27 -4.41 -16.33
C LEU A 20 4.03 -4.75 -15.49
N GLY A 21 4.05 -5.92 -14.85
CA GLY A 21 3.08 -6.30 -13.83
C GLY A 21 3.38 -5.71 -12.46
N GLY A 22 2.41 -5.74 -11.54
CA GLY A 22 2.58 -5.24 -10.17
C GLY A 22 3.71 -5.93 -9.41
N ILE A 23 3.83 -7.26 -9.52
CA ILE A 23 4.95 -8.01 -8.92
C ILE A 23 6.30 -7.60 -9.53
N ASP A 24 6.37 -7.47 -10.85
CA ASP A 24 7.59 -7.01 -11.51
C ASP A 24 7.93 -5.55 -11.15
N ALA A 25 6.94 -4.72 -10.83
CA ALA A 25 7.15 -3.35 -10.34
C ALA A 25 7.82 -3.33 -8.96
N LEU A 26 7.48 -4.27 -8.07
CA LEU A 26 8.18 -4.43 -6.79
C LEU A 26 9.64 -4.87 -6.99
N VAL A 27 9.90 -5.78 -7.93
CA VAL A 27 11.29 -6.14 -8.30
C VAL A 27 12.02 -4.94 -8.90
N ARG A 28 11.38 -4.21 -9.82
CA ARG A 28 11.92 -3.00 -10.43
C ARG A 28 12.26 -1.92 -9.40
N LEU A 29 11.40 -1.73 -8.39
CA LEU A 29 11.61 -0.79 -7.29
C LEU A 29 12.93 -1.05 -6.55
N THR A 30 13.34 -2.31 -6.38
CA THR A 30 14.64 -2.63 -5.73
C THR A 30 15.83 -2.06 -6.51
N LEU A 31 15.79 -2.15 -7.84
CA LEU A 31 16.83 -1.60 -8.72
C LEU A 31 16.80 -0.07 -8.71
N ASP A 32 15.61 0.52 -8.78
CA ASP A 32 15.46 1.97 -8.80
C ASP A 32 15.90 2.61 -7.47
N GLN A 33 15.72 1.93 -6.34
CA GLN A 33 16.25 2.40 -5.06
C GLN A 33 17.79 2.44 -5.04
N ILE A 34 18.46 1.37 -5.51
CA ILE A 34 19.93 1.35 -5.61
C ILE A 34 20.44 2.45 -6.56
N ARG A 35 19.78 2.63 -7.71
CA ARG A 35 20.11 3.72 -8.65
C ARG A 35 19.94 5.09 -8.01
N THR A 36 18.86 5.28 -7.25
CA THR A 36 18.57 6.54 -6.55
C THR A 36 19.65 6.85 -5.50
N ASP A 37 20.09 5.86 -4.74
CA ASP A 37 21.18 6.03 -3.77
C ASP A 37 22.54 6.27 -4.45
N ALA A 38 22.83 5.58 -5.55
CA ALA A 38 24.06 5.81 -6.32
C ALA A 38 24.15 7.25 -6.87
N ARG A 39 23.04 7.81 -7.34
CA ARG A 39 22.97 9.23 -7.78
C ARG A 39 23.16 10.22 -6.62
N ARG A 40 22.92 9.79 -5.39
CA ARG A 40 23.22 10.55 -4.15
C ARG A 40 24.65 10.34 -3.66
N GLY A 41 25.48 9.60 -4.41
CA GLY A 41 26.87 9.31 -4.07
C GLY A 41 27.04 8.20 -3.03
N LEU A 42 26.02 7.39 -2.77
CA LEU A 42 26.07 6.29 -1.81
C LEU A 42 26.26 4.94 -2.49
N LYS A 43 27.12 4.10 -1.93
CA LYS A 43 27.23 2.69 -2.27
C LYS A 43 26.41 1.87 -1.27
N THR A 44 25.12 1.72 -1.54
CA THR A 44 24.21 0.91 -0.71
C THR A 44 24.09 -0.52 -1.23
N GLY A 45 23.81 -1.45 -0.32
CA GLY A 45 23.28 -2.77 -0.64
C GLY A 45 21.78 -2.84 -0.36
N MET A 46 21.09 -3.84 -0.91
CA MET A 46 19.70 -4.13 -0.53
C MET A 46 19.55 -5.58 -0.09
N PHE A 47 18.77 -5.78 0.96
CA PHE A 47 18.36 -7.09 1.44
C PHE A 47 16.85 -7.26 1.31
N VAL A 48 16.43 -8.31 0.61
CA VAL A 48 15.02 -8.65 0.40
C VAL A 48 14.74 -10.00 1.03
N SER A 49 13.70 -10.08 1.86
CA SER A 49 13.23 -11.34 2.42
C SER A 49 11.73 -11.29 2.70
N GLY A 50 11.05 -12.42 2.62
CA GLY A 50 9.62 -12.51 2.85
C GLY A 50 9.16 -13.95 2.73
N TYR A 51 7.85 -14.17 2.94
CA TYR A 51 7.25 -15.48 2.77
C TYR A 51 6.09 -15.42 1.79
N ARG A 52 5.88 -16.53 1.08
CA ARG A 52 4.96 -16.58 -0.05
C ARG A 52 3.52 -16.53 0.44
N GLY A 53 2.76 -15.57 -0.08
CA GLY A 53 1.31 -15.53 0.10
C GLY A 53 0.67 -14.57 -0.90
N SER A 54 -0.36 -15.03 -1.61
CA SER A 54 -1.12 -14.19 -2.55
C SER A 54 -1.70 -12.95 -1.84
N PRO A 55 -1.58 -11.73 -2.36
CA PRO A 55 -1.28 -11.42 -3.76
C PRO A 55 0.21 -11.28 -4.09
N VAL A 56 1.10 -11.28 -3.10
CA VAL A 56 2.56 -11.15 -3.29
C VAL A 56 3.29 -12.49 -3.40
N GLY A 57 2.55 -13.59 -3.52
CA GLY A 57 3.08 -14.96 -3.44
C GLY A 57 3.96 -15.40 -4.61
N MET A 58 4.08 -14.57 -5.65
CA MET A 58 4.97 -14.81 -6.80
C MET A 58 6.21 -13.90 -6.80
N LEU A 59 6.37 -13.04 -5.78
CA LEU A 59 7.48 -12.09 -5.71
C LEU A 59 8.83 -12.79 -5.57
N ASP A 60 8.91 -13.87 -4.79
CA ASP A 60 10.08 -14.74 -4.68
C ASP A 60 10.54 -15.27 -6.06
N ALA A 61 9.60 -15.81 -6.84
CA ALA A 61 9.88 -16.36 -8.16
C ALA A 61 10.32 -15.27 -9.14
N ALA A 62 9.74 -14.06 -9.04
CA ALA A 62 10.14 -12.91 -9.84
C ALA A 62 11.55 -12.41 -9.48
N LEU A 63 11.88 -12.34 -8.18
CA LEU A 63 13.23 -12.01 -7.69
C LEU A 63 14.26 -13.04 -8.16
N LEU A 64 13.96 -14.34 -8.05
CA LEU A 64 14.83 -15.41 -8.51
C LEU A 64 15.06 -15.36 -10.04
N ARG A 65 14.03 -15.05 -10.81
CA ARG A 65 14.15 -14.86 -12.27
C ARG A 65 15.14 -13.73 -12.63
N GLN A 66 15.20 -12.68 -11.82
CA GLN A 66 16.11 -11.54 -12.01
C GLN A 66 17.39 -11.62 -11.16
N GLN A 67 17.67 -12.75 -10.49
CA GLN A 67 18.72 -12.86 -9.48
C GLN A 67 20.10 -12.38 -9.97
N LYS A 68 20.48 -12.73 -11.21
CA LYS A 68 21.77 -12.29 -11.79
C LYS A 68 21.87 -10.76 -11.87
N LEU A 69 20.81 -10.09 -12.34
CA LEU A 69 20.74 -8.63 -12.44
C LEU A 69 20.73 -7.98 -11.06
N LEU A 70 19.98 -8.56 -10.11
CA LEU A 70 19.90 -8.08 -8.73
C LEU A 70 21.27 -8.15 -8.02
N LEU A 71 21.96 -9.29 -8.10
CA LEU A 71 23.29 -9.47 -7.49
C LEU A 71 24.34 -8.51 -8.07
N GLN A 72 24.29 -8.22 -9.38
CA GLN A 72 25.16 -7.22 -10.02
C GLN A 72 24.97 -5.81 -9.45
N ASN A 73 23.79 -5.52 -8.88
CA ASN A 73 23.44 -4.25 -8.26
C ASN A 73 23.45 -4.31 -6.72
N ASN A 74 24.14 -5.30 -6.12
CA ASN A 74 24.23 -5.48 -4.66
C ASN A 74 22.89 -5.76 -3.95
N ILE A 75 21.91 -6.32 -4.67
CA ILE A 75 20.60 -6.69 -4.13
C ILE A 75 20.61 -8.20 -3.86
N ASN A 76 20.42 -8.58 -2.61
CA ASN A 76 20.40 -9.98 -2.16
C ASN A 76 18.99 -10.35 -1.72
N PHE A 77 18.41 -11.34 -2.39
CA PHE A 77 17.17 -11.98 -1.96
C PHE A 77 17.49 -13.26 -1.18
N VAL A 78 16.88 -13.40 0.00
CA VAL A 78 16.91 -14.62 0.81
C VAL A 78 15.47 -15.00 1.13
N ASP A 79 15.05 -16.18 0.68
CA ASP A 79 13.70 -16.70 0.96
C ASP A 79 13.52 -16.86 2.47
N GLY A 80 12.40 -16.36 3.00
CA GLY A 80 12.08 -16.53 4.41
C GLY A 80 11.59 -17.95 4.66
N ILE A 81 11.93 -18.53 5.81
CA ILE A 81 11.26 -19.77 6.26
C ILE A 81 9.81 -19.47 6.68
N ASN A 82 9.58 -18.25 7.18
CA ASN A 82 8.29 -17.66 7.49
C ASN A 82 8.43 -16.13 7.54
N GLU A 83 7.31 -15.43 7.69
CA GLU A 83 7.25 -13.98 7.71
C GLU A 83 8.06 -13.33 8.85
N ASP A 84 8.06 -13.94 10.04
CA ASP A 84 8.72 -13.38 11.24
C ASP A 84 10.26 -13.45 11.09
N LEU A 85 10.77 -14.57 10.61
CA LEU A 85 12.21 -14.73 10.36
C LEU A 85 12.68 -13.82 9.23
N ALA A 86 11.86 -13.64 8.20
CA ALA A 86 12.13 -12.64 7.17
C ALA A 86 12.15 -11.21 7.75
N ALA A 87 11.18 -10.85 8.60
CA ALA A 87 11.09 -9.53 9.21
C ALA A 87 12.31 -9.23 10.10
N THR A 88 12.70 -10.20 10.94
CA THR A 88 13.88 -10.09 11.82
C THR A 88 15.20 -10.06 11.03
N ALA A 89 15.31 -10.78 9.90
CA ALA A 89 16.47 -10.68 9.01
C ALA A 89 16.58 -9.29 8.36
N VAL A 90 15.47 -8.75 7.86
CA VAL A 90 15.41 -7.37 7.32
C VAL A 90 15.74 -6.36 8.42
N TRP A 91 15.20 -6.53 9.63
CA TRP A 91 15.52 -5.69 10.79
C TRP A 91 17.00 -5.69 11.13
N GLY A 92 17.67 -6.86 11.14
CA GLY A 92 19.10 -6.97 11.40
C GLY A 92 19.96 -6.15 10.43
N THR A 93 19.52 -5.95 9.19
CA THR A 93 20.25 -5.13 8.20
C THR A 93 20.34 -3.65 8.59
N GLN A 94 19.44 -3.19 9.47
CA GLN A 94 19.40 -1.82 9.97
C GLN A 94 20.34 -1.63 11.18
N MET A 95 21.05 -2.68 11.59
CA MET A 95 22.03 -2.64 12.67
C MET A 95 23.46 -2.54 12.13
N LEU A 96 23.66 -1.99 10.93
CA LEU A 96 24.98 -1.98 10.28
C LEU A 96 26.06 -1.27 11.11
N HIS A 97 25.69 -0.35 12.01
CA HIS A 97 26.63 0.29 12.94
C HIS A 97 27.23 -0.65 14.00
N THR A 98 26.64 -1.82 14.25
CA THR A 98 27.08 -2.79 15.26
C THR A 98 28.09 -3.79 14.72
N VAL A 99 28.16 -3.94 13.39
CA VAL A 99 29.06 -4.86 12.73
C VAL A 99 30.37 -4.17 12.33
N GLY A 100 31.47 -4.93 12.38
CA GLY A 100 32.83 -4.41 12.14
C GLY A 100 33.08 -3.92 10.71
N ASN A 101 33.70 -4.74 9.87
CA ASN A 101 34.12 -4.30 8.53
C ASN A 101 32.91 -4.17 7.57
N LYS A 102 32.53 -2.93 7.25
CA LYS A 102 31.36 -2.61 6.41
C LYS A 102 31.74 -2.55 4.94
N LYS A 103 30.99 -3.23 4.08
CA LYS A 103 31.17 -3.23 2.61
C LYS A 103 30.40 -2.12 1.88
N PHE A 104 29.39 -1.57 2.54
CA PHE A 104 28.41 -0.62 2.02
C PHE A 104 28.24 0.55 2.98
N ASP A 105 27.81 1.70 2.46
CA ASP A 105 27.51 2.89 3.26
C ASP A 105 26.23 2.73 4.08
N GLY A 106 25.36 1.80 3.66
CA GLY A 106 24.08 1.45 4.29
C GLY A 106 23.43 0.26 3.59
N VAL A 107 22.45 -0.37 4.24
CA VAL A 107 21.65 -1.45 3.65
C VAL A 107 20.17 -1.10 3.70
N THR A 108 19.52 -1.01 2.54
CA THR A 108 18.07 -0.87 2.45
C THR A 108 17.39 -2.24 2.54
N GLY A 109 16.24 -2.32 3.18
CA GLY A 109 15.47 -3.55 3.37
C GLY A 109 14.15 -3.57 2.59
N MET A 110 13.77 -4.73 2.09
CA MET A 110 12.39 -5.00 1.67
C MET A 110 11.90 -6.26 2.37
N TRP A 111 10.87 -6.12 3.18
CA TRP A 111 10.11 -7.24 3.69
C TRP A 111 8.82 -7.40 2.87
N TYR A 112 8.38 -8.64 2.62
CA TYR A 112 7.04 -8.88 2.06
C TYR A 112 6.31 -10.03 2.75
N GLY A 113 5.00 -9.88 2.86
CA GLY A 113 4.12 -10.91 3.38
C GLY A 113 2.66 -10.61 3.05
N LYS A 114 1.83 -11.65 3.04
CA LYS A 114 0.38 -11.51 2.97
C LYS A 114 -0.17 -11.04 4.33
N ALA A 115 -1.35 -10.44 4.36
CA ALA A 115 -2.00 -9.97 5.58
C ALA A 115 -1.95 -10.92 6.81
N PRO A 116 -2.25 -12.24 6.74
CA PRO A 116 -2.08 -13.10 7.92
C PRO A 116 -0.64 -13.18 8.43
N GLY A 117 0.34 -13.07 7.53
CA GLY A 117 1.75 -12.95 7.87
C GLY A 117 2.10 -11.61 8.50
N VAL A 118 1.46 -10.51 8.08
CA VAL A 118 1.54 -9.20 8.75
C VAL A 118 1.00 -9.29 10.18
N ASP A 119 -0.16 -9.93 10.36
CA ASP A 119 -0.77 -10.15 11.68
C ASP A 119 0.16 -10.99 12.57
N ARG A 120 0.69 -12.09 12.02
CA ARG A 120 1.60 -13.00 12.73
C ARG A 120 2.92 -12.34 13.12
N SER A 121 3.51 -11.57 12.21
CA SER A 121 4.79 -10.89 12.43
C SER A 121 4.67 -9.57 13.19
N GLY A 122 3.50 -9.28 13.76
CA GLY A 122 3.22 -8.01 14.45
C GLY A 122 4.25 -7.62 15.50
N ASP A 123 4.70 -8.57 16.30
CA ASP A 123 5.73 -8.35 17.32
C ASP A 123 7.08 -7.98 16.69
N ALA A 124 7.54 -8.75 15.70
CA ALA A 124 8.79 -8.48 14.98
C ALA A 124 8.75 -7.12 14.27
N LEU A 125 7.64 -6.78 13.60
CA LEU A 125 7.44 -5.48 12.95
C LEU A 125 7.44 -4.33 13.96
N LYS A 126 6.81 -4.53 15.13
CA LYS A 126 6.78 -3.54 16.21
C LYS A 126 8.16 -3.29 16.77
N HIS A 127 8.92 -4.33 17.11
CA HIS A 127 10.29 -4.20 17.58
C HIS A 127 11.20 -3.55 16.53
N ALA A 128 11.11 -3.98 15.28
CA ALA A 128 11.88 -3.40 14.19
C ALA A 128 11.59 -1.91 14.00
N ASN A 129 10.31 -1.51 14.04
CA ASN A 129 9.96 -0.11 13.93
C ASN A 129 10.31 0.69 15.19
N TYR A 130 10.18 0.15 16.41
CA TYR A 130 10.55 0.87 17.64
C TYR A 130 12.04 1.19 17.68
N THR A 131 12.89 0.23 17.32
CA THR A 131 14.35 0.41 17.32
C THR A 131 14.84 1.43 16.30
N GLY A 132 14.18 1.56 15.16
CA GLY A 132 14.48 2.58 14.16
C GLY A 132 15.22 2.06 12.94
N ILE A 133 15.94 2.95 12.27
CA ILE A 133 16.64 2.69 11.00
C ILE A 133 18.02 3.35 11.05
N ASP A 134 19.02 2.70 10.45
CA ASP A 134 20.35 3.26 10.27
C ASP A 134 20.34 4.50 9.36
N LYS A 135 21.29 5.43 9.54
CA LYS A 135 21.37 6.69 8.79
C LYS A 135 21.27 6.52 7.27
N ASN A 136 21.88 5.47 6.73
CA ASN A 136 21.87 5.18 5.29
C ASN A 136 21.05 3.93 4.94
N GLY A 137 20.22 3.45 5.88
CA GLY A 137 19.31 2.34 5.66
C GLY A 137 18.01 2.76 4.99
N GLY A 138 16.93 2.13 5.41
CA GLY A 138 15.58 2.40 4.90
C GLY A 138 14.87 1.09 4.62
N VAL A 139 13.65 0.91 5.12
CA VAL A 139 12.89 -0.34 4.98
C VAL A 139 11.49 -0.07 4.48
N ILE A 140 11.10 -0.87 3.48
CA ILE A 140 9.72 -1.01 3.05
C ILE A 140 9.18 -2.38 3.47
N ALA A 141 8.01 -2.39 4.10
CA ALA A 141 7.21 -3.58 4.35
C ALA A 141 6.07 -3.66 3.33
N VAL A 142 6.22 -4.51 2.33
CA VAL A 142 5.17 -4.78 1.34
C VAL A 142 4.11 -5.67 1.98
N VAL A 143 2.94 -5.10 2.24
CA VAL A 143 1.80 -5.81 2.84
C VAL A 143 0.81 -6.20 1.76
N GLY A 144 0.72 -7.50 1.47
CA GLY A 144 -0.18 -8.05 0.47
C GLY A 144 -1.59 -8.24 1.03
N ASP A 145 -2.52 -7.38 0.63
CA ASP A 145 -3.92 -7.44 1.01
C ASP A 145 -4.77 -8.09 -0.08
N ASP A 146 -5.70 -8.94 0.32
CA ASP A 146 -6.72 -9.56 -0.51
C ASP A 146 -8.10 -9.20 0.06
N PRO A 147 -8.66 -8.04 -0.33
CA PRO A 147 -9.92 -7.55 0.20
C PRO A 147 -11.09 -8.48 -0.12
N SER A 148 -11.12 -9.09 -1.30
CA SER A 148 -12.18 -10.01 -1.72
C SER A 148 -11.99 -11.44 -1.22
N CYS A 149 -10.87 -11.74 -0.53
CA CYS A 149 -10.56 -13.09 -0.05
C CYS A 149 -10.54 -14.13 -1.18
N LYS A 150 -10.11 -13.73 -2.38
CA LYS A 150 -10.04 -14.59 -3.59
C LYS A 150 -9.17 -15.83 -3.36
N SER A 151 -8.11 -15.69 -2.57
CA SER A 151 -7.10 -16.73 -2.35
C SER A 151 -6.58 -16.72 -0.91
N SER A 152 -7.40 -16.21 0.01
CA SER A 152 -7.09 -16.05 1.43
C SER A 152 -7.99 -16.92 2.28
N SER A 153 -7.57 -17.18 3.51
CA SER A 153 -8.46 -17.69 4.55
C SER A 153 -9.38 -16.61 5.10
N LEU A 154 -8.93 -15.34 5.08
CA LEU A 154 -9.67 -14.19 5.57
C LEU A 154 -9.53 -13.01 4.60
N CYS A 155 -10.61 -12.24 4.47
CA CYS A 155 -10.56 -10.90 3.89
C CYS A 155 -9.59 -10.03 4.69
N SER A 156 -8.77 -9.22 4.03
CA SER A 156 -7.73 -8.44 4.72
C SER A 156 -7.81 -6.94 4.51
N GLN A 157 -7.28 -6.23 5.50
CA GLN A 157 -7.08 -4.78 5.56
C GLN A 157 -5.93 -4.54 6.54
N SER A 158 -4.71 -4.34 6.03
CA SER A 158 -3.49 -4.26 6.86
C SER A 158 -3.28 -2.90 7.54
N GLU A 159 -4.01 -1.85 7.16
CA GLU A 159 -3.80 -0.50 7.70
C GLU A 159 -3.96 -0.40 9.22
N PRO A 160 -4.98 -1.01 9.86
CA PRO A 160 -5.08 -1.02 11.32
C PRO A 160 -3.89 -1.70 12.00
N MET A 161 -3.30 -2.71 11.38
CA MET A 161 -2.13 -3.39 11.91
C MET A 161 -0.88 -2.52 11.81
N LEU A 162 -0.66 -1.87 10.66
CA LEU A 162 0.41 -0.89 10.47
C LEU A 162 0.29 0.29 11.46
N PHE A 163 -0.93 0.79 11.67
CA PHE A 163 -1.23 1.78 12.70
C PHE A 163 -0.83 1.30 14.10
N HIS A 164 -1.22 0.07 14.47
CA HIS A 164 -0.91 -0.52 15.77
C HIS A 164 0.60 -0.58 16.06
N VAL A 165 1.42 -0.87 15.05
CA VAL A 165 2.88 -0.96 15.19
C VAL A 165 3.62 0.35 14.87
N GLY A 166 2.88 1.43 14.61
CA GLY A 166 3.43 2.77 14.34
C GLY A 166 4.15 2.90 13.00
N ILE A 167 3.82 2.06 12.01
CA ILE A 167 4.43 2.07 10.67
C ILE A 167 3.55 2.90 9.72
N PRO A 168 4.07 3.96 9.08
CA PRO A 168 3.36 4.67 8.01
C PRO A 168 2.85 3.74 6.92
N SER A 169 1.66 4.03 6.38
CA SER A 169 1.01 3.21 5.36
C SER A 169 0.86 4.00 4.06
N LEU A 170 1.59 3.57 3.02
CA LEU A 170 1.46 4.05 1.65
C LEU A 170 0.57 3.11 0.85
N PHE A 171 -0.31 3.66 0.02
CA PHE A 171 -1.27 2.87 -0.75
C PHE A 171 -1.24 3.21 -2.25
N PRO A 172 -0.38 2.54 -3.04
CA PRO A 172 -0.38 2.68 -4.49
C PRO A 172 -1.63 2.06 -5.13
N GLY A 173 -2.20 2.77 -6.12
CA GLY A 173 -3.34 2.29 -6.90
C GLY A 173 -2.99 1.63 -8.22
N ASN A 174 -1.74 1.71 -8.68
CA ASN A 174 -1.29 1.17 -9.96
C ASN A 174 0.24 0.96 -9.96
N VAL A 175 0.77 0.39 -11.06
CA VAL A 175 2.21 0.09 -11.20
C VAL A 175 3.13 1.31 -11.14
N GLN A 176 2.68 2.47 -11.61
CA GLN A 176 3.46 3.71 -11.51
C GLN A 176 3.61 4.14 -10.05
N GLU A 177 2.51 4.07 -9.28
CA GLU A 177 2.51 4.46 -7.87
C GLU A 177 3.30 3.49 -6.99
N ILE A 178 3.43 2.21 -7.38
CA ILE A 178 4.37 1.29 -6.70
C ILE A 178 5.79 1.85 -6.76
N LEU A 179 6.25 2.28 -7.94
CA LEU A 179 7.59 2.82 -8.12
C LEU A 179 7.74 4.15 -7.38
N ASP A 180 6.77 5.06 -7.55
CA ASP A 180 6.85 6.42 -7.00
C ASP A 180 6.76 6.44 -5.48
N LEU A 181 5.69 5.86 -4.93
CA LEU A 181 5.48 5.81 -3.48
C LEU A 181 6.51 4.89 -2.83
N GLY A 182 6.99 3.86 -3.53
CA GLY A 182 8.10 3.04 -3.07
C GLY A 182 9.38 3.85 -2.83
N LEU A 183 9.84 4.61 -3.84
CA LEU A 183 11.02 5.45 -3.67
C LEU A 183 10.84 6.54 -2.60
N HIS A 184 9.64 7.15 -2.54
CA HIS A 184 9.31 8.06 -1.43
C HIS A 184 9.32 7.35 -0.07
N GLY A 185 8.88 6.09 0.00
CA GLY A 185 8.87 5.27 1.20
C GLY A 185 10.27 4.99 1.73
N TYR A 186 11.24 4.66 0.87
CA TYR A 186 12.63 4.48 1.29
C TYR A 186 13.24 5.76 1.85
N LEU A 187 13.04 6.90 1.19
CA LEU A 187 13.56 8.17 1.68
C LEU A 187 12.86 8.61 2.98
N MET A 188 11.53 8.46 3.05
CA MET A 188 10.77 8.72 4.28
C MET A 188 11.28 7.84 5.43
N SER A 189 11.47 6.54 5.18
CA SER A 189 12.01 5.59 6.15
C SER A 189 13.37 6.06 6.68
N ARG A 190 14.26 6.47 5.77
CA ARG A 190 15.59 6.97 6.13
C ARG A 190 15.56 8.26 6.95
N LEU A 191 14.69 9.20 6.63
CA LEU A 191 14.62 10.50 7.30
C LEU A 191 13.89 10.44 8.65
N SER A 192 12.80 9.67 8.72
CA SER A 192 12.00 9.49 9.94
C SER A 192 12.55 8.42 10.88
N GLY A 193 13.42 7.55 10.36
CA GLY A 193 13.86 6.36 11.04
C GLY A 193 12.79 5.27 11.13
N LEU A 194 11.63 5.39 10.49
CA LEU A 194 10.52 4.41 10.54
C LEU A 194 10.67 3.32 9.49
N TRP A 195 10.14 2.14 9.74
CA TRP A 195 9.74 1.26 8.62
C TRP A 195 8.56 1.90 7.90
N VAL A 196 8.41 1.68 6.59
CA VAL A 196 7.26 2.20 5.83
C VAL A 196 6.51 1.05 5.18
N GLY A 197 5.22 0.94 5.45
CA GLY A 197 4.34 -0.04 4.83
C GLY A 197 3.92 0.39 3.43
N LEU A 198 3.97 -0.54 2.47
CA LEU A 198 3.45 -0.38 1.11
C LEU A 198 2.34 -1.39 0.90
N LYS A 199 1.08 -0.94 0.96
CA LYS A 199 -0.09 -1.79 0.78
C LYS A 199 -0.29 -2.14 -0.68
N ILE A 200 -0.22 -3.43 -1.00
CA ILE A 200 -0.46 -3.96 -2.34
C ILE A 200 -1.69 -4.84 -2.30
N VAL A 201 -2.77 -4.38 -2.95
CA VAL A 201 -4.00 -5.18 -3.09
C VAL A 201 -3.92 -6.11 -4.30
N THR A 202 -4.70 -7.19 -4.30
CA THR A 202 -4.76 -8.19 -5.38
C THR A 202 -4.77 -7.58 -6.78
N ASN A 203 -5.63 -6.60 -7.05
CA ASN A 203 -5.79 -6.03 -8.38
C ASN A 203 -4.55 -5.25 -8.85
N VAL A 204 -3.80 -4.68 -7.91
CA VAL A 204 -2.55 -3.97 -8.20
C VAL A 204 -1.41 -4.96 -8.41
N ALA A 205 -1.37 -6.06 -7.64
CA ALA A 205 -0.33 -7.09 -7.78
C ALA A 205 -0.48 -7.90 -9.08
N ASP A 206 -1.70 -8.36 -9.37
CA ASP A 206 -2.08 -9.14 -10.55
C ASP A 206 -2.19 -8.26 -11.81
N GLY A 207 -2.37 -6.95 -11.62
CA GLY A 207 -2.51 -5.98 -12.70
C GLY A 207 -1.22 -5.73 -13.47
N THR A 208 -1.36 -5.22 -14.68
CA THR A 208 -0.25 -4.75 -15.52
C THR A 208 -0.52 -3.31 -15.96
N GLY A 209 0.54 -2.57 -16.27
CA GLY A 209 0.38 -1.21 -16.75
C GLY A 209 1.66 -0.63 -17.31
N THR A 210 1.52 0.54 -17.91
CA THR A 210 2.66 1.34 -18.37
C THR A 210 3.09 2.28 -17.25
N ALA A 211 4.39 2.30 -16.96
CA ALA A 211 5.01 3.26 -16.07
C ALA A 211 6.04 4.09 -16.83
N ASN A 212 6.08 5.39 -16.53
CA ASN A 212 7.14 6.28 -16.98
C ASN A 212 8.26 6.26 -15.94
N VAL A 213 9.48 6.01 -16.41
CA VAL A 213 10.69 6.04 -15.59
C VAL A 213 11.60 7.16 -16.08
N SER A 214 12.22 7.86 -15.14
CA SER A 214 13.30 8.84 -15.39
C SER A 214 13.93 9.20 -14.04
N PRO A 215 15.25 9.45 -13.98
CA PRO A 215 15.89 10.00 -12.78
C PRO A 215 15.25 11.31 -12.29
N GLU A 216 14.68 12.10 -13.19
CA GLU A 216 14.14 13.44 -12.91
C GLU A 216 12.64 13.42 -12.57
N ARG A 217 12.00 12.26 -12.64
CA ARG A 217 10.55 12.15 -12.47
C ARG A 217 10.08 12.52 -11.05
N LEU A 218 10.91 12.24 -10.05
CA LEU A 218 10.61 12.51 -8.64
C LEU A 218 11.55 13.58 -8.12
N ASN A 219 10.98 14.64 -7.54
CA ASN A 219 11.73 15.65 -6.81
C ASN A 219 11.56 15.41 -5.30
N PHE A 220 12.59 14.85 -4.67
CA PHE A 220 12.58 14.54 -3.25
C PHE A 220 12.90 15.77 -2.42
N VAL A 221 11.93 16.23 -1.63
CA VAL A 221 12.09 17.37 -0.72
C VAL A 221 12.33 16.86 0.70
N THR A 222 13.44 17.29 1.32
CA THR A 222 13.68 17.01 2.74
C THR A 222 12.93 18.06 3.57
N PRO A 223 12.03 17.65 4.48
CA PRO A 223 11.29 18.59 5.32
C PRO A 223 12.20 19.21 6.40
N ASP A 224 11.70 20.22 7.11
CA ASP A 224 12.35 20.70 8.33
C ASP A 224 12.40 19.58 9.39
N LEU A 225 13.62 19.17 9.75
CA LEU A 225 13.91 18.17 10.77
C LEU A 225 14.25 18.80 12.12
N THR A 226 13.97 20.09 12.32
CA THR A 226 14.27 20.77 13.58
C THR A 226 13.15 20.52 14.60
N PHE A 227 13.57 20.17 15.82
CA PHE A 227 12.71 20.04 16.99
C PHE A 227 13.41 20.71 18.18
N ASP A 228 12.72 21.61 18.86
CA ASP A 228 13.24 22.34 20.03
C ASP A 228 14.60 23.03 19.74
N GLY A 229 14.78 23.57 18.52
CA GLY A 229 16.00 24.21 18.07
C GLY A 229 17.17 23.27 17.74
N LYS A 230 16.95 21.95 17.72
CA LYS A 230 17.96 20.94 17.39
C LYS A 230 17.56 20.13 16.16
N ALA A 231 18.55 19.82 15.32
CA ALA A 231 18.33 18.91 14.20
C ALA A 231 18.05 17.50 14.71
N PHE A 232 16.91 16.92 14.31
CA PHE A 232 16.62 15.52 14.49
C PHE A 232 17.43 14.69 13.49
N THR A 233 18.09 13.66 13.99
CA THR A 233 18.71 12.62 13.17
C THR A 233 18.18 11.29 13.66
N PRO A 234 17.59 10.46 12.78
CA PRO A 234 17.14 9.13 13.18
C PRO A 234 18.33 8.31 13.66
N ASN A 235 18.13 7.61 14.77
CA ASN A 235 19.13 6.75 15.36
C ASN A 235 18.52 5.37 15.62
N MET A 236 19.21 4.33 15.18
CA MET A 236 18.86 2.95 15.48
C MET A 236 19.26 2.64 16.93
N ASN A 237 18.29 2.38 17.79
CA ASN A 237 18.46 2.08 19.20
C ASN A 237 18.12 0.60 19.48
N LEU A 238 19.09 -0.17 19.98
CA LEU A 238 18.92 -1.60 20.26
C LEU A 238 18.24 -1.90 21.61
N GLY A 239 18.03 -0.89 22.47
CA GLY A 239 17.42 -1.10 23.79
C GLY A 239 18.28 -1.88 24.77
N MET A 240 19.61 -1.67 24.76
CA MET A 240 20.58 -2.31 25.67
C MET A 240 20.38 -1.91 27.14
N ASN A 241 19.86 -0.71 27.42
CA ASN A 241 19.35 -0.31 28.75
C ASN A 241 17.82 -0.32 28.76
N VAL A 242 17.27 -1.51 29.06
CA VAL A 242 15.89 -1.90 28.76
C VAL A 242 14.84 -0.88 29.18
N ARG A 243 14.94 -0.22 30.34
CA ARG A 243 13.89 0.72 30.78
C ARG A 243 14.03 2.10 30.17
N ALA A 244 15.20 2.73 30.30
CA ALA A 244 15.39 4.12 29.86
C ALA A 244 15.33 4.22 28.33
N GLU A 245 15.94 3.28 27.62
CA GLU A 245 15.97 3.27 26.16
C GLU A 245 14.62 2.88 25.57
N ALA A 246 13.85 1.97 26.20
CA ALA A 246 12.50 1.65 25.71
C ALA A 246 11.54 2.85 25.78
N LEU A 247 11.55 3.60 26.88
CA LEU A 247 10.74 4.81 27.00
C LEU A 247 11.17 5.88 25.99
N GLU A 248 12.47 5.99 25.69
CA GLU A 248 12.95 6.92 24.68
C GLU A 248 12.59 6.48 23.25
N MET A 249 12.66 5.19 22.94
CA MET A 249 12.20 4.65 21.65
C MET A 249 10.72 4.95 21.43
N GLU A 250 9.89 4.72 22.44
CA GLU A 250 8.46 5.03 22.42
C GLU A 250 8.20 6.54 22.22
N ARG A 251 8.83 7.37 23.05
CA ARG A 251 8.69 8.83 22.95
C ARG A 251 9.12 9.34 21.58
N SER A 252 10.26 8.86 21.07
CA SER A 252 10.79 9.23 19.76
C SER A 252 9.84 8.83 18.63
N LEU A 253 9.31 7.61 18.66
CA LEU A 253 8.33 7.11 17.70
C LEU A 253 7.13 8.06 17.57
N TYR A 254 6.46 8.35 18.69
CA TYR A 254 5.19 9.09 18.68
C TYR A 254 5.32 10.61 18.59
N THR A 255 6.42 11.20 19.07
CA THR A 255 6.56 12.67 19.16
C THR A 255 7.53 13.29 18.14
N ARG A 256 8.36 12.47 17.48
CA ARG A 256 9.38 12.94 16.54
C ARG A 256 9.27 12.21 15.20
N ARG A 257 9.41 10.89 15.19
CA ARG A 257 9.54 10.09 13.96
C ARG A 257 8.26 10.12 13.11
N LEU A 258 7.09 9.88 13.71
CA LEU A 258 5.81 10.00 13.01
C LEU A 258 5.54 11.43 12.53
N GLU A 259 6.01 12.44 13.28
CA GLU A 259 5.89 13.85 12.86
C GLU A 259 6.78 14.15 11.64
N VAL A 260 7.99 13.60 11.58
CA VAL A 260 8.84 13.68 10.37
C VAL A 260 8.13 13.05 9.17
N ALA A 261 7.47 11.90 9.33
CA ALA A 261 6.69 11.28 8.24
C ALA A 261 5.55 12.20 7.75
N LYS A 262 4.80 12.85 8.65
CA LYS A 262 3.77 13.85 8.28
C LYS A 262 4.37 15.03 7.51
N ARG A 263 5.45 15.63 8.01
CA ARG A 263 6.13 16.74 7.34
C ARG A 263 6.63 16.32 5.96
N TYR A 264 7.24 15.14 5.86
CA TYR A 264 7.70 14.59 4.59
C TYR A 264 6.55 14.43 3.59
N ALA A 265 5.42 13.87 4.03
CA ALA A 265 4.24 13.71 3.18
C ALA A 265 3.68 15.04 2.67
N ARG A 266 3.70 16.08 3.52
CA ARG A 266 3.29 17.44 3.14
C ARG A 266 4.23 18.02 2.07
N GLU A 267 5.53 18.08 2.35
CA GLU A 267 6.50 18.73 1.46
C GLU A 267 6.64 18.00 0.11
N ASN A 268 6.46 16.68 0.10
CA ASN A 268 6.52 15.86 -1.11
C ASN A 268 5.15 15.65 -1.77
N LYS A 269 4.08 16.25 -1.25
CA LYS A 269 2.71 16.16 -1.79
C LYS A 269 2.25 14.71 -2.03
N LEU A 270 2.56 13.82 -1.07
CA LEU A 270 2.14 12.41 -1.16
C LEU A 270 0.62 12.26 -1.14
N ASN A 271 -0.07 13.24 -0.56
CA ASN A 271 -1.51 13.42 -0.66
C ASN A 271 -1.77 14.63 -1.56
N ASN A 272 -2.74 14.54 -2.48
CA ASN A 272 -2.96 15.59 -3.47
C ASN A 272 -4.44 15.78 -3.83
N VAL A 273 -4.83 17.04 -4.03
CA VAL A 273 -6.14 17.40 -4.60
C VAL A 273 -6.07 17.18 -6.11
N VAL A 274 -6.35 15.95 -6.54
CA VAL A 274 -6.28 15.51 -7.94
C VAL A 274 -7.37 16.10 -8.82
N PHE A 275 -8.44 16.62 -8.22
CA PHE A 275 -9.46 17.38 -8.91
C PHE A 275 -9.86 18.61 -8.08
N ALA A 276 -9.30 19.75 -8.44
CA ALA A 276 -9.57 21.02 -7.78
C ALA A 276 -10.81 21.70 -8.35
N ASN A 277 -11.69 22.14 -7.46
CA ASN A 277 -12.89 22.90 -7.81
C ASN A 277 -13.20 23.89 -6.66
N PRO A 278 -12.98 25.21 -6.85
CA PRO A 278 -13.23 26.22 -5.84
C PRO A 278 -14.69 26.29 -5.38
N ASP A 279 -15.64 26.07 -6.30
CA ASP A 279 -17.08 26.16 -6.06
C ASP A 279 -17.70 24.82 -5.62
N ALA A 280 -16.87 23.88 -5.17
CA ALA A 280 -17.34 22.59 -4.72
C ALA A 280 -18.08 22.68 -3.38
N TRP A 281 -19.21 21.98 -3.29
CA TRP A 281 -19.90 21.73 -2.02
C TRP A 281 -19.60 20.32 -1.49
N LEU A 282 -19.28 19.38 -2.38
CA LEU A 282 -18.96 17.99 -2.07
C LEU A 282 -17.47 17.71 -2.31
N GLY A 283 -16.75 17.38 -1.24
CA GLY A 283 -15.41 16.81 -1.33
C GLY A 283 -15.46 15.29 -1.28
N ILE A 284 -14.61 14.63 -2.06
CA ILE A 284 -14.40 13.19 -2.00
C ILE A 284 -12.97 12.91 -1.51
N ILE A 285 -12.82 12.11 -0.46
CA ILE A 285 -11.53 11.57 0.00
C ILE A 285 -11.44 10.10 -0.39
N THR A 286 -10.38 9.70 -1.09
CA THR A 286 -10.15 8.31 -1.48
C THR A 286 -8.66 7.99 -1.60
N ALA A 287 -8.29 6.74 -1.88
CA ALA A 287 -6.90 6.30 -1.96
C ALA A 287 -6.69 5.10 -2.88
N GLY A 288 -5.42 4.84 -3.22
CA GLY A 288 -4.96 3.62 -3.89
C GLY A 288 -5.84 3.17 -5.05
N LYS A 289 -6.20 1.88 -5.07
CA LYS A 289 -7.04 1.27 -6.10
C LYS A 289 -8.46 1.85 -6.11
N THR A 290 -9.01 2.18 -4.94
CA THR A 290 -10.34 2.77 -4.78
C THR A 290 -10.51 4.08 -5.58
N TYR A 291 -9.43 4.86 -5.73
CA TYR A 291 -9.45 6.03 -6.62
C TYR A 291 -9.71 5.66 -8.08
N ASN A 292 -9.16 4.56 -8.58
CA ASN A 292 -9.38 4.12 -9.95
C ASN A 292 -10.82 3.61 -10.14
N ASP A 293 -11.39 2.92 -9.14
CA ASP A 293 -12.80 2.53 -9.16
C ASP A 293 -13.72 3.74 -9.16
N LEU A 294 -13.38 4.79 -8.40
CA LEU A 294 -14.08 6.06 -8.42
C LEU A 294 -14.02 6.73 -9.80
N ARG A 295 -12.84 6.74 -10.45
CA ARG A 295 -12.71 7.26 -11.82
C ARG A 295 -13.54 6.45 -12.81
N GLN A 296 -13.56 5.12 -12.68
CA GLN A 296 -14.40 4.25 -13.49
C GLN A 296 -15.88 4.56 -13.27
N SER A 297 -16.30 4.74 -12.01
CA SER A 297 -17.67 5.11 -11.65
C SER A 297 -18.09 6.43 -12.29
N PHE A 298 -17.24 7.46 -12.31
CA PHE A 298 -17.54 8.69 -13.02
C PHE A 298 -17.74 8.48 -14.53
N LEU A 299 -16.91 7.65 -15.17
CA LEU A 299 -17.06 7.33 -16.60
C LEU A 299 -18.40 6.64 -16.88
N GLU A 300 -18.78 5.66 -16.07
CA GLU A 300 -20.03 4.91 -16.19
C GLU A 300 -21.27 5.78 -16.00
N LEU A 301 -21.21 6.73 -15.07
CA LEU A 301 -22.27 7.72 -14.84
C LEU A 301 -22.31 8.86 -15.87
N GLY A 302 -21.37 8.87 -16.82
CA GLY A 302 -21.25 9.95 -17.83
C GLY A 302 -20.81 11.29 -17.23
N LEU A 303 -20.04 11.26 -16.14
CA LEU A 303 -19.54 12.44 -15.45
C LEU A 303 -18.09 12.73 -15.87
N ASP A 304 -17.94 13.52 -16.92
CA ASP A 304 -16.64 14.07 -17.30
C ASP A 304 -16.20 15.20 -16.33
N ASP A 305 -14.97 15.69 -16.52
CA ASP A 305 -14.42 16.76 -15.67
C ASP A 305 -15.27 18.05 -15.72
N ALA A 306 -15.97 18.34 -16.82
CA ALA A 306 -16.86 19.49 -16.91
C ALA A 306 -18.13 19.30 -16.08
N ALA A 307 -18.73 18.11 -16.13
CA ALA A 307 -19.85 17.71 -15.30
C ALA A 307 -19.48 17.72 -13.81
N LEU A 308 -18.31 17.20 -13.43
CA LEU A 308 -17.82 17.23 -12.05
C LEU A 308 -17.65 18.65 -11.52
N ARG A 309 -17.16 19.59 -12.36
CA ARG A 309 -17.11 21.02 -12.01
C ARG A 309 -18.51 21.58 -11.78
N ARG A 310 -19.41 21.36 -12.74
CA ARG A 310 -20.81 21.83 -12.70
C ARG A 310 -21.56 21.32 -11.47
N TYR A 311 -21.35 20.06 -11.09
CA TYR A 311 -21.99 19.46 -9.91
C TYR A 311 -21.27 19.76 -8.59
N GLY A 312 -20.19 20.54 -8.61
CA GLY A 312 -19.52 21.01 -7.40
C GLY A 312 -18.74 19.93 -6.66
N VAL A 313 -18.01 19.08 -7.39
CA VAL A 313 -17.16 18.01 -6.82
C VAL A 313 -15.70 18.46 -6.72
N ARG A 314 -15.03 18.11 -5.61
CA ARG A 314 -13.58 18.21 -5.41
C ARG A 314 -13.03 16.86 -4.93
N ILE A 315 -11.82 16.46 -5.34
CA ILE A 315 -11.28 15.12 -5.00
C ILE A 315 -9.89 15.24 -4.38
N LEU A 316 -9.73 14.70 -3.17
CA LEU A 316 -8.47 14.48 -2.48
C LEU A 316 -8.10 12.99 -2.56
N LYS A 317 -6.97 12.70 -3.21
CA LYS A 317 -6.37 11.37 -3.24
C LYS A 317 -5.27 11.29 -2.19
N MET A 318 -5.40 10.34 -1.26
CA MET A 318 -4.41 10.05 -0.24
C MET A 318 -3.42 9.00 -0.76
N GLY A 319 -2.12 9.33 -0.78
CA GLY A 319 -1.04 8.38 -1.03
C GLY A 319 -0.46 7.81 0.27
N MET A 320 -0.52 8.58 1.36
CA MET A 320 -0.17 8.13 2.72
C MET A 320 -1.41 8.15 3.62
N LEU A 321 -1.85 6.96 4.04
CA LEU A 321 -3.05 6.76 4.85
C LEU A 321 -2.78 7.03 6.33
N PHE A 322 -1.62 6.58 6.82
CA PHE A 322 -1.15 6.80 8.17
C PHE A 322 0.34 7.20 8.15
N PRO A 323 0.79 8.12 9.01
CA PRO A 323 -0.05 9.05 9.77
C PRO A 323 -0.79 10.04 8.86
N MET A 324 -2.06 10.34 9.14
CA MET A 324 -2.76 11.37 8.37
C MET A 324 -2.10 12.74 8.60
N GLU A 325 -1.66 13.36 7.51
CA GLU A 325 -1.17 14.73 7.51
C GLU A 325 -2.38 15.68 7.58
N PRO A 326 -2.51 16.51 8.64
CA PRO A 326 -3.76 17.21 8.90
C PRO A 326 -3.97 18.49 8.08
N SER A 327 -2.90 19.15 7.59
CA SER A 327 -3.05 20.44 6.89
C SER A 327 -3.78 20.28 5.56
N ILE A 328 -3.44 19.28 4.74
CA ILE A 328 -4.12 19.04 3.47
C ILE A 328 -5.61 18.73 3.64
N VAL A 329 -6.00 18.00 4.70
CA VAL A 329 -7.40 17.71 5.00
C VAL A 329 -8.14 18.98 5.43
N ARG A 330 -7.50 19.81 6.26
CA ARG A 330 -8.07 21.09 6.70
C ARG A 330 -8.24 22.07 5.54
N ASP A 331 -7.29 22.12 4.63
CA ASP A 331 -7.33 23.00 3.46
C ASP A 331 -8.34 22.49 2.43
N PHE A 332 -8.37 21.18 2.20
CA PHE A 332 -9.36 20.54 1.35
C PHE A 332 -10.80 20.80 1.82
N ALA A 333 -11.02 20.78 3.14
CA ALA A 333 -12.33 20.98 3.77
C ALA A 333 -12.88 22.41 3.66
N GLN A 334 -12.06 23.40 3.28
CA GLN A 334 -12.51 24.79 3.23
C GLN A 334 -13.57 24.98 2.14
N GLY A 335 -14.70 25.56 2.54
CA GLY A 335 -15.84 25.88 1.67
C GLY A 335 -16.75 24.69 1.35
N LEU A 336 -16.40 23.46 1.78
CA LEU A 336 -17.23 22.29 1.58
C LEU A 336 -18.40 22.27 2.57
N GLU A 337 -19.54 21.78 2.11
CA GLU A 337 -20.66 21.41 2.99
C GLU A 337 -20.53 19.96 3.45
N GLU A 338 -19.97 19.11 2.59
CA GLU A 338 -19.86 17.67 2.83
C GLU A 338 -18.53 17.12 2.33
N ILE A 339 -17.99 16.15 3.08
CA ILE A 339 -16.94 15.24 2.65
C ILE A 339 -17.50 13.82 2.62
N PHE A 340 -17.42 13.19 1.46
CA PHE A 340 -17.72 11.77 1.26
C PHE A 340 -16.41 10.96 1.18
N VAL A 341 -16.18 10.09 2.16
CA VAL A 341 -14.99 9.25 2.22
C VAL A 341 -15.28 7.92 1.54
N ILE A 342 -14.60 7.67 0.42
CA ILE A 342 -14.72 6.45 -0.37
C ILE A 342 -13.46 5.62 -0.15
N GLU A 343 -13.55 4.69 0.79
CA GLU A 343 -12.49 3.75 1.15
C GLU A 343 -13.03 2.32 1.26
N GLU A 344 -12.24 1.32 0.90
CA GLU A 344 -12.61 -0.09 1.00
C GLU A 344 -12.48 -0.62 2.43
N LYS A 345 -13.23 -1.68 2.76
CA LYS A 345 -13.23 -2.33 4.09
C LYS A 345 -13.68 -1.41 5.22
N ARG A 346 -13.11 -1.53 6.43
CA ARG A 346 -13.56 -0.77 7.60
C ARG A 346 -13.10 0.69 7.49
N PRO A 347 -13.83 1.65 8.11
CA PRO A 347 -13.39 3.04 8.18
C PRO A 347 -11.95 3.16 8.69
N PHE A 348 -11.12 3.93 7.99
CA PHE A 348 -9.76 4.26 8.40
C PHE A 348 -9.48 5.74 8.11
N LEU A 349 -9.52 6.14 6.82
CA LEU A 349 -9.46 7.54 6.42
C LEU A 349 -10.63 8.34 6.99
N GLU A 350 -11.84 7.77 7.01
CA GLU A 350 -13.03 8.43 7.56
C GLU A 350 -12.84 8.75 9.05
N MET A 351 -12.28 7.81 9.81
CA MET A 351 -11.98 7.99 11.24
C MET A 351 -10.96 9.12 11.46
N PHE A 352 -9.87 9.13 10.70
CA PHE A 352 -8.85 10.19 10.84
C PHE A 352 -9.33 11.54 10.32
N ALA A 353 -10.09 11.60 9.23
CA ALA A 353 -10.66 12.84 8.71
C ALA A 353 -11.62 13.47 9.72
N LYS A 354 -12.49 12.65 10.34
CA LYS A 354 -13.35 13.06 11.46
C LYS A 354 -12.51 13.60 12.62
N ASN A 355 -11.44 12.91 13.02
CA ASN A 355 -10.56 13.37 14.08
C ASN A 355 -9.88 14.73 13.76
N VAL A 356 -9.38 14.91 12.53
CA VAL A 356 -8.70 16.14 12.10
C VAL A 356 -9.62 17.36 12.09
N LEU A 357 -10.90 17.16 11.77
CA LEU A 357 -11.89 18.23 11.62
C LEU A 357 -12.80 18.41 12.84
N TYR A 358 -12.77 17.48 13.79
CA TYR A 358 -13.57 17.56 15.02
C TYR A 358 -13.28 18.85 15.80
N GLY A 359 -14.35 19.54 16.22
CA GLY A 359 -14.28 20.79 16.98
C GLY A 359 -13.92 22.04 16.16
N ARG A 360 -13.69 21.93 14.84
CA ARG A 360 -13.46 23.09 13.97
C ARG A 360 -14.80 23.78 13.65
N ALA A 361 -14.82 25.11 13.74
CA ALA A 361 -15.94 25.89 13.24
C ALA A 361 -16.12 25.67 11.73
N ASN A 362 -17.37 25.45 11.29
CA ASN A 362 -17.72 25.17 9.89
C ASN A 362 -17.03 23.91 9.33
N ALA A 363 -16.79 22.88 10.16
CA ALA A 363 -16.41 21.57 9.64
C ALA A 363 -17.53 21.02 8.73
N PRO A 364 -17.21 20.56 7.51
CA PRO A 364 -18.20 19.90 6.67
C PRO A 364 -18.71 18.63 7.35
N ARG A 365 -19.94 18.23 7.03
CA ARG A 365 -20.42 16.90 7.40
C ARG A 365 -19.52 15.85 6.75
N ILE A 366 -19.15 14.80 7.49
CA ILE A 366 -18.35 13.70 6.96
C ILE A 366 -19.18 12.43 6.94
N VAL A 367 -19.40 11.90 5.74
CA VAL A 367 -20.08 10.63 5.48
C VAL A 367 -19.13 9.66 4.78
N GLY A 368 -19.44 8.38 4.79
CA GLY A 368 -18.59 7.35 4.19
C GLY A 368 -19.29 6.01 4.21
N LYS A 369 -19.06 5.23 5.27
CA LYS A 369 -19.81 3.97 5.47
C LYS A 369 -21.27 4.20 5.74
N PHE A 370 -21.58 5.24 6.52
CA PHE A 370 -22.93 5.64 6.85
C PHE A 370 -23.15 7.10 6.45
N ASP A 371 -24.40 7.45 6.15
CA ASP A 371 -24.84 8.83 5.98
C ASP A 371 -25.20 9.50 7.32
N GLU A 372 -25.67 10.74 7.25
CA GLU A 372 -26.14 11.52 8.39
C GLU A 372 -27.32 10.92 9.15
N GLU A 373 -28.06 9.99 8.54
CA GLU A 373 -29.19 9.29 9.15
C GLU A 373 -28.80 7.88 9.64
N GLU A 374 -27.49 7.59 9.71
CA GLU A 374 -26.94 6.28 10.07
C GLU A 374 -27.34 5.15 9.10
N LYS A 375 -27.78 5.49 7.88
CA LYS A 375 -28.06 4.49 6.85
C LYS A 375 -26.77 4.16 6.11
N GLU A 376 -26.59 2.88 5.80
CA GLU A 376 -25.42 2.40 5.05
C GLU A 376 -25.36 3.08 3.67
N LEU A 377 -24.21 3.66 3.34
CA LEU A 377 -23.85 4.24 2.04
C LEU A 377 -22.85 3.35 1.30
N LEU A 378 -21.81 2.92 1.99
CA LEU A 378 -20.74 2.10 1.45
C LEU A 378 -20.50 0.91 2.39
N PRO A 379 -20.39 -0.32 1.89
CA PRO A 379 -20.19 -1.47 2.74
C PRO A 379 -18.84 -1.43 3.47
N ALA A 380 -18.81 -1.94 4.69
CA ALA A 380 -17.59 -2.09 5.49
C ALA A 380 -16.82 -3.39 5.20
N TYR A 381 -17.31 -4.19 4.25
CA TYR A 381 -16.80 -5.50 3.87
C TYR A 381 -16.70 -5.63 2.34
N GLY A 382 -16.19 -6.77 1.87
CA GLY A 382 -15.97 -7.00 0.44
C GLY A 382 -14.86 -6.14 -0.17
N GLU A 383 -14.77 -6.18 -1.48
CA GLU A 383 -13.99 -5.28 -2.34
C GLU A 383 -14.97 -4.34 -3.04
N PHE A 384 -14.58 -3.11 -3.35
CA PHE A 384 -15.45 -2.21 -4.09
C PHE A 384 -15.36 -2.45 -5.60
N GLU A 385 -16.52 -2.47 -6.22
CA GLU A 385 -16.68 -2.29 -7.67
C GLU A 385 -17.22 -0.89 -7.94
N SER A 386 -17.03 -0.38 -9.16
CA SER A 386 -17.47 0.96 -9.57
C SER A 386 -18.98 1.17 -9.41
N ASP A 387 -19.77 0.10 -9.51
CA ASP A 387 -21.22 0.07 -9.31
C ASP A 387 -21.65 0.47 -7.89
N VAL A 388 -20.96 -0.04 -6.87
CA VAL A 388 -21.23 0.29 -5.46
C VAL A 388 -20.96 1.77 -5.22
N ILE A 389 -19.83 2.26 -5.75
CA ILE A 389 -19.44 3.67 -5.68
C ILE A 389 -20.45 4.54 -6.43
N GLY A 390 -20.90 4.10 -7.61
CA GLY A 390 -21.80 4.86 -8.48
C GLY A 390 -23.16 5.07 -7.87
N ARG A 391 -23.73 4.05 -7.21
CA ARG A 391 -24.97 4.17 -6.44
C ARG A 391 -24.84 5.17 -5.29
N ALA A 392 -23.80 5.04 -4.49
CA ALA A 392 -23.58 5.92 -3.35
C ALA A 392 -23.34 7.38 -3.79
N LEU A 393 -22.52 7.58 -4.83
CA LEU A 393 -22.23 8.89 -5.40
C LEU A 393 -23.49 9.54 -5.98
N THR A 394 -24.30 8.80 -6.73
CA THR A 394 -25.57 9.30 -7.28
C THR A 394 -26.50 9.74 -6.15
N LYS A 395 -26.61 8.95 -5.07
CA LYS A 395 -27.41 9.32 -3.89
C LYS A 395 -26.96 10.66 -3.28
N ARG A 396 -25.65 10.91 -3.20
CA ARG A 396 -25.13 12.19 -2.67
C ARG A 396 -25.38 13.35 -3.62
N LEU A 397 -25.02 13.21 -4.90
CA LEU A 397 -25.14 14.29 -5.87
C LEU A 397 -26.61 14.70 -6.11
N SER A 398 -27.54 13.75 -6.08
CA SER A 398 -28.98 13.99 -6.24
C SER A 398 -29.62 14.86 -5.15
N GLN A 399 -28.90 15.16 -4.06
CA GLN A 399 -29.36 16.13 -3.06
C GLN A 399 -29.45 17.57 -3.61
N LYS A 400 -28.66 17.89 -4.65
CA LYS A 400 -28.60 19.26 -5.21
C LYS A 400 -28.85 19.33 -6.71
N ALA A 401 -28.67 18.25 -7.45
CA ALA A 401 -28.87 18.24 -8.88
C ALA A 401 -29.34 16.88 -9.37
N ARG A 402 -30.33 16.87 -10.26
CA ARG A 402 -30.73 15.67 -10.98
C ARG A 402 -29.66 15.32 -12.02
N ILE A 403 -29.23 14.06 -12.05
CA ILE A 403 -28.23 13.57 -13.00
C ILE A 403 -28.86 12.46 -13.85
N GLU A 404 -29.44 12.83 -14.98
CA GLU A 404 -30.18 11.90 -15.84
C GLU A 404 -29.32 10.74 -16.35
N SER A 405 -28.03 10.99 -16.66
CA SER A 405 -27.10 9.94 -17.09
C SER A 405 -26.83 8.91 -15.98
N ALA A 406 -26.75 9.35 -14.73
CA ALA A 406 -26.58 8.49 -13.57
C ALA A 406 -27.85 7.66 -13.31
N GLU A 407 -29.03 8.29 -13.34
CA GLU A 407 -30.31 7.60 -13.21
C GLU A 407 -30.47 6.51 -14.27
N ALA A 408 -30.16 6.84 -15.54
CA ALA A 408 -30.23 5.89 -16.64
C ALA A 408 -29.23 4.72 -16.49
N TRP A 409 -28.00 5.01 -16.03
CA TRP A 409 -27.01 3.97 -15.76
C TRP A 409 -27.46 3.02 -14.64
N LEU A 410 -27.97 3.57 -13.52
CA LEU A 410 -28.43 2.77 -12.41
C LEU A 410 -29.64 1.90 -12.76
N ALA A 411 -30.59 2.43 -13.54
CA ALA A 411 -31.71 1.64 -14.05
C ALA A 411 -31.24 0.46 -14.91
N ARG A 412 -30.27 0.70 -15.81
CA ARG A 412 -29.65 -0.37 -16.60
C ARG A 412 -28.93 -1.39 -15.73
N LEU A 413 -28.24 -0.94 -14.68
CA LEU A 413 -27.53 -1.82 -13.77
C LEU A 413 -28.51 -2.72 -12.99
N ASP A 414 -29.65 -2.16 -12.54
CA ASP A 414 -30.72 -2.92 -11.91
C ASP A 414 -31.30 -3.98 -12.86
N GLU A 415 -31.52 -3.64 -14.13
CA GLU A 415 -31.95 -4.59 -15.15
C GLU A 415 -30.93 -5.73 -15.35
N ILE A 416 -29.62 -5.42 -15.32
CA ILE A 416 -28.56 -6.43 -15.46
C ILE A 416 -28.54 -7.36 -14.24
N HIS A 417 -28.61 -6.81 -13.03
CA HIS A 417 -28.61 -7.60 -11.80
C HIS A 417 -29.88 -8.42 -11.60
N ALA A 418 -31.00 -8.01 -12.18
CA ALA A 418 -32.23 -8.79 -12.21
C ALA A 418 -32.18 -10.00 -13.16
N ARG A 419 -31.19 -10.07 -14.08
CA ARG A 419 -31.04 -11.23 -14.98
C ARG A 419 -30.63 -12.46 -14.18
N GLY A 420 -31.22 -13.60 -14.52
CA GLY A 420 -30.81 -14.88 -13.95
C GLY A 420 -29.34 -15.17 -14.26
N LYS A 421 -28.60 -15.67 -13.27
CA LYS A 421 -27.22 -16.15 -13.48
C LYS A 421 -27.26 -17.30 -14.48
N LEU A 422 -26.48 -17.19 -15.55
CA LEU A 422 -26.25 -18.32 -16.45
C LEU A 422 -25.62 -19.45 -15.64
N ALA A 423 -26.13 -20.67 -15.79
CA ALA A 423 -25.53 -21.85 -15.20
C ALA A 423 -24.16 -22.07 -15.87
N THR A 424 -23.10 -21.63 -15.21
CA THR A 424 -21.72 -21.90 -15.63
C THR A 424 -21.25 -23.22 -15.03
N ALA A 425 -20.51 -24.02 -15.80
CA ALA A 425 -19.82 -25.18 -15.25
C ALA A 425 -18.91 -24.73 -14.10
N MET A 426 -19.10 -25.31 -12.92
CA MET A 426 -18.21 -25.06 -11.79
C MET A 426 -16.82 -25.62 -12.11
N ARG A 427 -15.80 -24.76 -12.15
CA ARG A 427 -14.41 -25.20 -12.20
C ARG A 427 -13.91 -25.40 -10.77
N THR A 428 -13.98 -26.64 -10.29
CA THR A 428 -13.41 -27.00 -8.99
C THR A 428 -11.89 -26.85 -9.04
N ALA A 429 -11.31 -26.19 -8.04
CA ALA A 429 -9.87 -26.14 -7.90
C ALA A 429 -9.33 -27.57 -7.68
N TRP A 430 -8.29 -27.95 -8.42
CA TRP A 430 -7.69 -29.28 -8.36
C TRP A 430 -6.17 -29.19 -8.32
N TYR A 431 -5.52 -30.24 -7.81
CA TYR A 431 -4.07 -30.37 -7.87
C TYR A 431 -3.63 -30.63 -9.31
N CYS A 432 -2.62 -29.91 -9.76
CA CYS A 432 -1.91 -30.29 -10.98
C CYS A 432 -1.32 -31.70 -10.83
N SER A 433 -1.17 -32.43 -11.93
CA SER A 433 -0.66 -33.81 -11.91
C SER A 433 0.72 -33.96 -11.23
N GLY A 434 1.53 -32.90 -11.18
CA GLY A 434 2.83 -32.87 -10.51
C GLY A 434 2.85 -32.15 -9.15
N CYS A 435 1.72 -31.77 -8.58
CA CYS A 435 1.70 -31.07 -7.29
C CYS A 435 2.11 -32.02 -6.16
N PRO A 436 3.14 -31.69 -5.35
CA PRO A 436 3.57 -32.55 -4.24
C PRO A 436 2.49 -32.73 -3.17
N HIS A 437 1.54 -31.79 -3.06
CA HIS A 437 0.39 -31.91 -2.18
C HIS A 437 -0.52 -33.10 -2.52
N ASN A 438 -0.51 -33.61 -3.77
CA ASN A 438 -1.31 -34.77 -4.16
C ASN A 438 -0.90 -36.06 -3.39
N SER A 439 0.34 -36.14 -2.95
CA SER A 439 0.82 -37.21 -2.06
C SER A 439 0.89 -36.77 -0.60
N SER A 440 1.35 -35.54 -0.32
CA SER A 440 1.66 -35.12 1.05
C SER A 440 0.42 -34.80 1.90
N THR A 441 -0.75 -34.58 1.29
CA THR A 441 -2.01 -34.36 2.03
C THR A 441 -2.83 -35.64 2.23
N LYS A 442 -2.33 -36.80 1.80
CA LYS A 442 -3.01 -38.07 2.07
C LYS A 442 -2.86 -38.44 3.54
N ALA A 443 -3.98 -38.69 4.20
CA ALA A 443 -3.99 -39.18 5.57
C ALA A 443 -3.43 -40.62 5.63
N VAL A 444 -2.68 -40.91 6.70
CA VAL A 444 -2.30 -42.28 7.04
C VAL A 444 -3.54 -42.98 7.61
N GLU A 445 -3.70 -44.27 7.32
CA GLU A 445 -4.83 -45.05 7.85
C GLU A 445 -4.89 -44.98 9.39
N GLY A 446 -6.09 -44.76 9.94
CA GLY A 446 -6.30 -44.59 11.38
C GLY A 446 -5.87 -43.22 11.94
N SER A 447 -5.34 -42.31 11.12
CA SER A 447 -5.01 -40.94 11.54
C SER A 447 -6.15 -39.95 11.27
N PHE A 448 -6.34 -39.01 12.19
CA PHE A 448 -7.22 -37.87 11.97
C PHE A 448 -6.41 -36.72 11.39
N VAL A 449 -6.71 -36.33 10.15
CA VAL A 449 -6.07 -35.19 9.48
C VAL A 449 -7.13 -34.12 9.26
N SER A 450 -6.82 -32.88 9.65
CA SER A 450 -7.65 -31.71 9.40
C SER A 450 -6.91 -30.72 8.49
N ALA A 451 -7.65 -29.79 7.89
CA ALA A 451 -7.07 -28.84 6.95
C ALA A 451 -6.44 -27.61 7.63
N GLY A 452 -5.24 -27.26 7.16
CA GLY A 452 -4.72 -25.89 7.27
C GLY A 452 -5.17 -25.01 6.09
N ILE A 453 -4.60 -23.82 5.97
CA ILE A 453 -4.89 -22.88 4.88
C ILE A 453 -4.28 -23.34 3.53
N GLY A 454 -4.88 -22.88 2.42
CA GLY A 454 -4.35 -23.09 1.06
C GLY A 454 -4.65 -24.49 0.51
N CYS A 455 -3.63 -25.15 -0.07
CA CYS A 455 -3.81 -26.48 -0.69
C CYS A 455 -4.34 -27.53 0.30
N HIS A 456 -4.01 -27.42 1.59
CA HIS A 456 -4.52 -28.33 2.63
C HIS A 456 -6.04 -28.23 2.80
N THR A 457 -6.64 -27.05 2.61
CA THR A 457 -8.10 -26.89 2.57
C THR A 457 -8.70 -27.61 1.37
N MET A 458 -8.02 -27.55 0.22
CA MET A 458 -8.49 -28.24 -0.99
C MET A 458 -8.58 -29.75 -0.81
N ALA A 459 -7.61 -30.35 -0.10
CA ALA A 459 -7.60 -31.79 0.19
C ALA A 459 -8.91 -32.30 0.83
N MET A 460 -9.64 -31.46 1.58
CA MET A 460 -10.86 -31.87 2.28
C MET A 460 -12.04 -32.17 1.35
N TRP A 461 -12.08 -31.57 0.16
CA TRP A 461 -13.17 -31.74 -0.80
C TRP A 461 -12.74 -32.43 -2.10
N MET A 462 -11.46 -32.79 -2.21
CA MET A 462 -10.87 -33.44 -3.39
C MET A 462 -10.94 -34.99 -3.35
N GLY A 463 -11.91 -35.52 -2.60
CA GLY A 463 -12.14 -36.97 -2.43
C GLY A 463 -12.51 -37.68 -3.73
#